data_AF-A0A1E3H3A5-F1
#
_entry.id   AF-A0A1E3H3A5-F1
#
_cell.length_a   1.000
_cell.length_b   1.000
_cell.length_c   1.000
_cell.angle_alpha   90.00
_cell.angle_beta   90.00
_cell.angle_gamma   90.00
#
_symmetry.space_group_name_H-M   'P 1'
#
loop_
_entity.id
_entity.type
_entity.pdbx_description
1 polymer ?
#
loop_
_entity_poly.entity_id
_entity_poly.type
_entity_poly.pdbx_seq_one_letter_code
_entity_poly.pdbx_strand_id
1 'polypeptide(L)'
;MLIQPGMRVQIDKNKQEAAKYTICFPNACFAELVVDDAFVASLKKGNNLVLTTLNQQGKGVSFQLSLSGFTAAYDGAALDTEALQRQQQKLQEELQRKAKEAQQKLIDAQQKATDGAN
;
A
#
# COMPACT_ATOMS: atom_id res chain seq x y z
N MET A 1 12.67 11.32 28.50
CA MET A 1 12.07 10.96 27.19
C MET A 1 11.50 12.22 26.59
N LEU A 2 11.83 12.57 25.35
CA LEU A 2 10.99 13.56 24.65
C LEU A 2 10.63 13.04 23.27
N ILE A 3 9.51 12.32 23.21
CA ILE A 3 8.73 12.15 21.99
C ILE A 3 8.31 13.56 21.54
N GLN A 4 8.82 13.92 20.37
CA GLN A 4 8.82 15.26 19.81
C GLN A 4 7.83 15.32 18.64
N PRO A 5 7.59 16.51 18.06
CA PRO A 5 6.30 16.88 17.48
C PRO A 5 5.96 15.93 16.34
N GLY A 6 4.71 15.47 16.32
CA GLY A 6 4.22 14.63 15.25
C GLY A 6 4.01 15.41 13.95
N MET A 7 2.89 15.18 13.29
CA MET A 7 2.57 15.83 12.04
C MET A 7 1.32 16.71 12.17
N ARG A 8 1.16 17.62 11.21
CA ARG A 8 -0.12 18.29 10.97
C ARG A 8 -0.82 17.58 9.82
N VAL A 9 -2.11 17.36 10.00
CA VAL A 9 -2.98 16.70 9.03
C VAL A 9 -4.04 17.70 8.61
N GLN A 10 -4.21 17.91 7.32
CA GLN A 10 -5.15 18.88 6.78
C GLN A 10 -5.88 18.29 5.59
N ILE A 11 -7.20 18.46 5.54
CA ILE A 11 -8.00 18.11 4.37
C ILE A 11 -8.28 19.40 3.60
N ASP A 12 -7.80 19.48 2.36
CA ASP A 12 -7.83 20.67 1.52
C ASP A 12 -7.33 21.93 2.25
N LYS A 13 -8.23 22.87 2.53
CA LYS A 13 -7.96 24.13 3.26
C LYS A 13 -8.64 24.18 4.62
N ASN A 14 -9.12 23.05 5.12
CA ASN A 14 -9.76 22.96 6.44
C ASN A 14 -8.74 23.21 7.55
N LYS A 15 -9.21 23.23 8.81
CA LYS A 15 -8.35 23.33 9.97
C LYS A 15 -7.32 22.19 9.99
N GLN A 16 -6.09 22.52 10.39
CA GLN A 16 -5.05 21.52 10.61
C GLN A 16 -5.24 20.83 11.96
N GLU A 17 -5.23 19.51 11.95
CA GLU A 17 -5.25 18.67 13.14
C GLU A 17 -3.82 18.21 13.48
N ALA A 18 -3.54 18.03 14.77
CA ALA A 18 -2.25 17.58 15.25
C ALA A 18 -2.27 16.07 15.51
N ALA A 19 -1.54 15.31 14.68
CA ALA A 19 -1.25 13.91 14.97
C ALA A 19 0.07 13.85 15.73
N LYS A 20 0.10 13.22 16.91
CA LYS A 20 1.31 13.13 17.73
C LYS A 20 2.04 11.82 17.43
N TYR A 21 3.37 11.85 17.39
CA TYR A 21 4.12 10.60 17.36
C TYR A 21 3.90 9.82 18.66
N THR A 22 3.67 8.52 18.54
CA THR A 22 3.56 7.61 19.69
C THR A 22 4.80 6.75 19.84
N ILE A 23 5.49 6.45 18.74
CA ILE A 23 6.76 5.72 18.73
C ILE A 23 7.60 6.08 17.49
N CYS A 24 8.92 6.05 17.64
CA CYS A 24 9.87 6.18 16.54
C CYS A 24 10.91 5.04 16.57
N PHE A 25 11.16 4.48 15.41
CA PHE A 25 12.20 3.50 15.09
C PHE A 25 13.29 4.17 14.23
N PRO A 26 14.46 3.53 14.01
CA PRO A 26 15.51 4.09 13.18
C PRO A 26 15.07 4.47 11.75
N ASN A 27 14.03 3.83 11.21
CA ASN A 27 13.54 4.04 9.84
C ASN A 27 12.17 4.75 9.74
N ALA A 28 11.41 4.89 10.84
CA ALA A 28 10.05 5.41 10.77
C ALA A 28 9.54 5.94 12.12
N CYS A 29 8.67 6.94 12.08
CA CYS A 29 7.87 7.38 13.23
C CYS A 29 6.39 7.12 12.95
N PHE A 30 5.68 6.65 13.97
CA PHE A 30 4.24 6.37 13.91
C PHE A 30 3.50 7.48 14.64
N ALA A 31 2.55 8.11 13.95
CA ALA A 31 1.66 9.12 14.53
C ALA A 31 0.24 8.59 14.65
N GLU A 32 -0.44 9.01 15.71
CA GLU A 32 -1.84 8.71 15.92
C GLU A 32 -2.66 10.00 15.88
N LEU A 33 -3.83 9.89 15.24
CA LEU A 33 -4.87 10.92 15.17
C LEU A 33 -6.19 10.22 15.41
N VAL A 34 -7.04 10.79 16.26
CA VAL A 34 -8.42 10.32 16.42
C VAL A 34 -9.18 10.68 15.14
N VAL A 35 -9.67 9.66 14.45
CA VAL A 35 -10.46 9.78 13.23
C VAL A 35 -11.91 9.46 13.58
N ASP A 36 -12.74 10.50 13.68
CA ASP A 36 -14.18 10.38 13.92
C ASP A 36 -14.97 10.42 12.61
N ASP A 37 -16.29 10.24 12.71
CA ASP A 37 -17.19 10.24 11.55
C ASP A 37 -17.15 11.56 10.78
N ALA A 38 -16.92 12.69 11.45
CA ALA A 38 -16.82 14.01 10.82
C ALA A 38 -15.52 14.16 10.00
N PHE A 39 -14.41 13.62 10.52
CA PHE A 39 -13.15 13.53 9.80
C PHE A 39 -13.26 12.63 8.58
N VAL A 40 -13.88 11.45 8.72
CA VAL A 40 -14.16 10.55 7.59
C VAL A 40 -15.05 11.23 6.54
N ALA A 41 -16.12 11.91 6.97
CA ALA A 41 -16.99 12.65 6.07
C ALA A 41 -16.23 13.76 5.32
N SER A 42 -15.24 14.38 5.96
CA SER A 42 -14.36 15.37 5.33
C SER A 42 -13.42 14.72 4.31
N LEU A 43 -12.86 13.55 4.59
CA LEU A 43 -12.04 12.79 3.63
C LEU A 43 -12.85 12.38 2.39
N LYS A 44 -14.10 11.96 2.58
CA LYS A 44 -15.00 11.57 1.48
C LYS A 44 -15.37 12.74 0.55
N LYS A 45 -15.47 13.96 1.09
CA LYS A 45 -15.84 15.17 0.34
C LYS A 45 -14.63 15.94 -0.20
N GLY A 46 -13.46 15.74 0.41
CA GLY A 46 -12.24 16.47 0.13
C GLY A 46 -11.54 15.97 -1.13
N ASN A 47 -10.58 16.78 -1.60
CA ASN A 47 -9.79 16.46 -2.79
C ASN A 47 -8.36 16.05 -2.43
N ASN A 48 -7.81 16.63 -1.37
CA ASN A 48 -6.43 16.42 -0.96
C ASN A 48 -6.29 16.26 0.55
N LEU A 49 -5.46 15.32 0.96
CA LEU A 49 -4.94 15.19 2.32
C LEU A 49 -3.50 15.71 2.33
N VAL A 50 -3.23 16.74 3.13
CA VAL A 50 -1.91 17.33 3.30
C VAL A 50 -1.34 16.93 4.65
N LEU A 51 -0.19 16.27 4.62
CA LEU A 51 0.57 15.87 5.80
C LEU A 51 1.81 16.75 5.91
N THR A 52 1.93 17.53 6.98
CA THR A 52 3.10 18.39 7.23
C THR A 52 3.91 17.83 8.40
N THR A 53 5.16 17.50 8.14
CA THR A 53 6.14 17.01 9.12
C THR A 53 7.25 18.04 9.33
N LEU A 54 8.16 17.81 10.29
CA LEU A 54 9.38 18.61 10.44
C LEU A 54 10.59 17.79 9.96
N ASN A 55 11.48 18.40 9.18
CA ASN A 55 12.77 17.80 8.85
C ASN A 55 13.80 18.01 9.98
N GLN A 56 15.04 17.53 9.77
CA GLN A 56 16.13 17.63 10.76
C GLN A 56 16.50 19.07 11.17
N GLN A 57 16.15 20.07 10.37
CA GLN A 57 16.39 21.49 10.65
C GLN A 57 15.18 22.14 11.37
N GLY A 58 14.16 21.36 11.72
CA GLY A 58 12.90 21.88 12.29
C GLY A 58 12.01 22.61 11.29
N LYS A 59 12.28 22.51 9.98
CA LYS A 59 11.45 23.15 8.94
C LYS A 59 10.32 22.22 8.50
N GLY A 60 9.14 22.81 8.28
CA GLY A 60 7.97 22.11 7.77
C GLY A 60 8.17 21.53 6.37
N VAL A 61 7.81 20.26 6.17
CA VAL A 61 7.77 19.58 4.88
C VAL A 61 6.37 19.00 4.68
N SER A 62 5.69 19.44 3.63
CA SER A 62 4.32 19.03 3.31
C SER A 62 4.27 18.01 2.18
N PHE A 63 3.48 16.96 2.39
CA PHE A 63 3.18 15.92 1.42
C PHE A 63 1.69 15.95 1.11
N GLN A 64 1.34 16.02 -0.17
CA GLN A 64 -0.05 16.08 -0.61
C GLN A 64 -0.44 14.74 -1.24
N LEU A 65 -1.51 14.15 -0.71
CA LEU A 65 -2.12 12.92 -1.21
C LEU A 65 -3.48 13.25 -1.82
N SER A 66 -3.78 12.69 -2.99
CA SER A 66 -5.12 12.82 -3.56
C SER A 66 -6.12 11.94 -2.78
N LEU A 67 -7.31 12.47 -2.55
CA LEU A 67 -8.45 11.75 -1.99
C LEU A 67 -9.36 11.16 -3.07
N SER A 68 -8.95 11.24 -4.35
CA SER A 68 -9.67 10.57 -5.44
C SER A 68 -9.81 9.08 -5.17
N GLY A 69 -11.04 8.57 -5.23
CA GLY A 69 -11.36 7.17 -4.94
C GLY A 69 -11.50 6.82 -3.45
N PHE A 70 -11.21 7.74 -2.52
CA PHE A 70 -11.30 7.45 -1.08
C PHE A 70 -12.70 6.97 -0.67
N THR A 71 -13.76 7.67 -1.10
CA THR A 71 -15.14 7.29 -0.77
C THR A 71 -15.49 5.89 -1.27
N ALA A 72 -15.13 5.58 -2.51
CA ALA A 72 -15.40 4.27 -3.09
C ALA A 72 -14.62 3.16 -2.38
N ALA A 73 -13.39 3.43 -1.94
CA ALA A 73 -12.59 2.48 -1.18
C ALA A 73 -13.11 2.29 0.26
N TYR A 74 -13.52 3.37 0.92
CA TYR A 74 -14.02 3.34 2.29
C TYR A 74 -15.41 2.68 2.39
N ASP A 75 -16.32 3.00 1.47
CA ASP A 75 -17.67 2.43 1.40
C ASP A 75 -17.73 1.13 0.60
N GLY A 76 -16.61 0.71 0.02
CA GLY A 76 -16.51 -0.48 -0.80
C GLY A 76 -16.81 -1.75 -0.01
N ALA A 77 -17.27 -2.78 -0.73
CA ALA A 77 -17.43 -4.10 -0.12
C ALA A 77 -16.09 -4.55 0.49
N ALA A 78 -16.17 -5.18 1.66
CA ALA A 78 -15.01 -5.85 2.23
C ALA A 78 -14.45 -6.85 1.21
N LEU A 79 -13.13 -7.01 1.23
CA LEU A 79 -12.44 -7.96 0.37
C LEU A 79 -13.07 -9.36 0.56
N ASP A 80 -13.57 -9.95 -0.51
CA ASP A 80 -14.06 -11.33 -0.48
C ASP A 80 -12.84 -12.25 -0.35
N THR A 81 -12.59 -12.67 0.90
CA THR A 81 -11.45 -13.51 1.26
C THR A 81 -11.49 -14.85 0.54
N GLU A 82 -12.67 -15.41 0.28
CA GLU A 82 -12.78 -16.69 -0.42
C GLU A 82 -12.50 -16.53 -1.91
N ALA A 83 -13.05 -15.48 -2.55
CA ALA A 83 -12.75 -15.19 -3.94
C ALA A 83 -11.25 -14.94 -4.14
N LEU A 84 -10.61 -14.19 -3.23
CA LEU A 84 -9.17 -13.96 -3.29
C LEU A 84 -8.39 -15.28 -3.14
N GLN A 85 -8.74 -16.13 -2.18
CA GLN A 85 -8.09 -17.42 -1.99
C GLN A 85 -8.23 -18.32 -3.22
N ARG A 86 -9.44 -18.41 -3.79
CA ARG A 86 -9.69 -19.16 -5.04
C ARG A 86 -8.86 -18.61 -6.19
N GLN A 87 -8.73 -17.29 -6.31
CA GLN A 87 -7.89 -16.67 -7.33
C GLN A 87 -6.40 -16.99 -7.12
N GLN A 88 -5.91 -16.95 -5.88
CA GLN A 88 -4.52 -17.28 -5.55
C GLN A 88 -4.20 -18.76 -5.84
N GLN A 89 -5.10 -19.68 -5.49
CA GLN A 89 -4.94 -21.11 -5.79
C GLN A 89 -4.89 -21.35 -7.30
N LYS A 90 -5.85 -20.80 -8.06
CA LYS A 90 -5.85 -20.91 -9.53
C LYS A 90 -4.56 -20.37 -10.14
N LEU A 91 -4.08 -19.22 -9.65
CA LEU A 91 -2.82 -18.64 -10.12
C LEU A 91 -1.64 -19.58 -9.86
N GLN A 92 -1.55 -20.19 -8.68
CA GLN A 92 -0.49 -21.15 -8.36
C GLN A 92 -0.55 -22.40 -9.25
N GLU A 93 -1.74 -22.96 -9.47
CA GLU A 93 -1.94 -24.11 -10.36
C GLU A 93 -1.52 -23.79 -11.80
N GLU A 94 -1.92 -22.63 -12.32
CA GLU A 94 -1.54 -22.19 -13.66
C GLU A 94 -0.03 -21.99 -13.80
N LEU A 95 0.61 -21.37 -12.81
CA LEU A 95 2.06 -21.18 -12.79
C LEU A 95 2.80 -22.52 -12.75
N GLN A 96 2.35 -23.47 -11.92
CA GLN A 96 2.93 -24.81 -11.85
C GLN A 96 2.77 -25.58 -13.16
N ARG A 97 1.59 -25.51 -13.80
CA ARG A 97 1.36 -26.14 -15.10
C ARG A 97 2.31 -25.58 -16.15
N LYS A 98 2.41 -24.24 -16.25
CA LYS A 98 3.33 -23.58 -17.20
C LYS A 98 4.78 -23.93 -16.94
N ALA A 99 5.20 -24.04 -15.68
CA ALA A 99 6.56 -24.43 -15.32
C ALA A 99 6.88 -25.87 -15.77
N LYS A 100 5.97 -26.83 -15.56
CA LYS A 100 6.14 -28.22 -16.02
C LYS A 100 6.21 -28.32 -17.55
N GLU A 101 5.34 -27.59 -18.25
CA GLU A 101 5.34 -27.54 -19.71
C GLU A 101 6.65 -26.96 -20.26
N ALA A 102 7.17 -25.90 -19.64
CA ALA A 102 8.47 -25.32 -20.02
C ALA A 102 9.63 -26.29 -19.75
N GLN A 103 9.61 -26.96 -18.60
CA GLN A 103 10.61 -27.97 -18.25
C GLN A 103 10.63 -29.13 -19.25
N GLN A 104 9.45 -29.65 -19.63
CA GLN A 104 9.37 -30.72 -20.62
C GLN A 104 9.92 -30.29 -21.98
N LYS A 105 9.57 -29.08 -22.45
CA LYS A 105 10.10 -28.54 -23.71
C LYS A 105 11.62 -28.40 -23.70
N LEU A 106 12.21 -28.04 -22.57
CA LEU A 106 13.67 -27.98 -22.42
C LEU A 106 14.30 -29.37 -22.51
N ILE A 107 13.70 -30.38 -21.87
CA ILE A 107 14.16 -31.77 -21.94
C ILE A 107 14.08 -32.29 -23.39
N ASP A 108 12.93 -32.09 -24.06
CA ASP A 108 12.73 -32.55 -25.44
C ASP A 108 13.73 -31.87 -26.40
N ALA A 109 14.03 -30.59 -26.19
CA ALA A 109 15.02 -29.86 -26.97
C ALA A 109 16.45 -30.37 -26.71
N GLN A 110 16.78 -30.71 -25.46
CA GLN A 110 18.07 -31.32 -25.12
C GLN A 110 18.25 -32.69 -25.76
N GLN A 111 17.22 -33.54 -25.72
CA GLN A 111 17.26 -34.87 -26.33
C GLN A 111 17.48 -34.78 -27.84
N LYS A 112 16.72 -33.93 -28.55
CA LYS A 112 16.92 -33.68 -29.98
C LYS A 112 18.31 -33.16 -30.34
N ALA A 113 18.91 -32.33 -29.47
CA ALA A 113 20.27 -31.82 -29.68
C ALA A 113 21.35 -32.89 -29.42
N THR A 114 21.07 -33.87 -28.57
CA THR A 114 22.01 -34.96 -28.23
C THR A 114 21.97 -36.08 -29.27
N ASP A 115 20.79 -36.37 -29.84
CA ASP A 115 20.60 -37.38 -30.89
C ASP A 115 21.16 -36.95 -32.26
N GLY A 116 21.29 -35.65 -32.50
CA GLY A 116 21.90 -35.11 -33.73
C GLY A 116 23.44 -35.04 -33.72
N ALA A 117 24.08 -35.42 -32.61
CA ALA A 117 25.54 -35.40 -32.43
C ALA A 117 26.20 -36.80 -32.55
N ASN A 118 25.44 -37.84 -32.88
CA ASN A 118 25.91 -39.20 -33.17
C ASN A 118 25.77 -39.56 -34.66
#